data_AF-A0A950IVS7-F1
#
_entry.id   AF-A0A950IVS7-F1
#
_cell.length_a   1.000
_cell.length_b   1.000
_cell.length_c   1.000
_cell.angle_alpha   90.00
_cell.angle_beta   90.00
_cell.angle_gamma   90.00
#
_symmetry.space_group_name_H-M   'P 1'
#
loop_
_entity.id
_entity.type
_entity.pdbx_description
1 polymer ?
#
loop_
_entity_poly.entity_id
_entity_poly.type
_entity_poly.pdbx_seq_one_letter_code
_entity_poly.pdbx_strand_id
1 'polypeptide(L)'
;MDVSRKMQPDLLSALLAHWPDELSGLCAFEVGLSGGLDSMVLLSLLARARQHRPQMQLTAVHVHHGLSVFADDWVAHCQAVCAAWDIPLRVARVKVDCQTGDSLEAQARQARYAVYAQSAAQVMVLAHHLDDQSETVLLQALRGGGPRALAAMPPLRQLDTLLLWRPLLGFTRQQLEAYASVHQLHWVEDDSNTDLSYRRNLLRHRIMPLLQQHIPSYRQQLSRSAWHMAQASQLIDEVAAEDLQRCRAGKGLAVADLLALSPVRQSFLLLAWLRELGQLQVAPEQLQEFLRQLRQAGPASQPCLSLASLSLLRYRDAVYAVRMASEAAPFSLVFDPSTPVTIATGWEGELHWQPRAGLSPASLAGPLQLRPRLGGELLQQGVGRKPVKKLLQEAGIPPLLRRQWPLLYAADGRLLAVPGVAVASDCHSPQGFWPEWLPTL
;
A
#
# COMPACT_ATOMS: atom_id res chain seq x y z
N MET A 1 19.80 11.81 52.56
CA MET A 1 18.36 11.76 52.25
C MET A 1 18.21 10.92 50.99
N ASP A 2 17.73 9.68 51.18
CA ASP A 2 17.50 8.68 50.16
C ASP A 2 16.56 9.20 49.07
N VAL A 3 17.13 9.54 47.92
CA VAL A 3 16.36 9.61 46.68
C VAL A 3 16.15 8.16 46.26
N SER A 4 14.95 7.66 46.58
CA SER A 4 14.37 6.40 46.13
C SER A 4 15.02 5.87 44.84
N ARG A 5 15.85 4.82 44.98
CA ARG A 5 16.15 3.88 43.90
C ARG A 5 14.83 3.21 43.49
N LYS A 6 13.98 3.90 42.74
CA LYS A 6 12.99 3.22 41.91
C LYS A 6 13.83 2.37 40.96
N MET A 7 13.82 1.05 41.19
CA MET A 7 14.36 0.07 40.26
C MET A 7 13.98 0.52 38.85
N GLN A 8 14.98 0.89 38.04
CA GLN A 8 14.75 1.09 36.62
C GLN A 8 14.08 -0.20 36.13
N PRO A 9 12.97 -0.11 35.38
CA PRO A 9 12.28 -1.31 34.93
C PRO A 9 13.29 -2.17 34.17
N ASP A 10 13.39 -3.44 34.52
CA ASP A 10 14.19 -4.39 33.75
C ASP A 10 13.55 -4.51 32.36
N LEU A 11 14.22 -3.92 31.35
CA LEU A 11 13.75 -3.90 29.96
C LEU A 11 13.46 -5.33 29.46
N LEU A 12 14.23 -6.33 29.91
CA LEU A 12 14.02 -7.72 29.54
C LEU A 12 12.72 -8.26 30.12
N SER A 13 12.49 -8.11 31.43
CA SER A 13 11.23 -8.49 32.07
C SER A 13 10.02 -7.82 31.42
N ALA A 14 10.13 -6.53 31.10
CA ALA A 14 9.06 -5.80 30.43
C ALA A 14 8.80 -6.31 29.00
N LEU A 15 9.86 -6.62 28.24
CA LEU A 15 9.77 -7.22 26.90
C LEU A 15 9.09 -8.59 26.94
N LEU A 16 9.47 -9.44 27.89
CA LEU A 16 8.91 -10.79 28.04
C LEU A 16 7.45 -10.75 28.48
N ALA A 17 7.09 -9.81 29.36
CA ALA A 17 5.72 -9.65 29.86
C ALA A 17 4.75 -9.08 28.80
N HIS A 18 5.24 -8.24 27.89
CA HIS A 18 4.42 -7.60 26.84
C HIS A 18 4.71 -8.17 25.46
N TRP A 19 4.98 -9.46 25.37
CA TRP A 19 5.14 -10.13 24.09
C TRP A 19 3.78 -10.20 23.38
N PRO A 20 3.64 -9.69 22.14
CA PRO A 20 2.34 -9.68 21.46
C PRO A 20 1.81 -11.10 21.18
N ASP A 21 0.52 -11.32 21.41
CA ASP A 21 -0.15 -12.60 21.16
C ASP A 21 -0.11 -12.97 19.67
N GLU A 22 -0.11 -11.98 18.78
CA GLU A 22 0.00 -12.16 17.32
C GLU A 22 1.36 -12.76 16.90
N LEU A 23 2.37 -12.68 17.76
CA LEU A 23 3.68 -13.31 17.55
C LEU A 23 3.77 -14.71 18.16
N SER A 24 2.70 -15.20 18.79
CA SER A 24 2.66 -16.54 19.38
C SER A 24 2.79 -17.61 18.29
N GLY A 25 3.67 -18.58 18.51
CA GLY A 25 3.97 -19.64 17.53
C GLY A 25 4.92 -19.23 16.40
N LEU A 26 5.25 -17.95 16.25
CA LEU A 26 6.29 -17.52 15.32
C LEU A 26 7.66 -17.76 15.93
N CYS A 27 8.57 -18.34 15.14
CA CYS A 27 9.88 -18.78 15.62
C CYS A 27 11.03 -18.03 14.95
N ALA A 28 10.84 -17.45 13.75
CA ALA A 28 11.91 -16.78 13.01
C ALA A 28 11.83 -15.24 13.12
N PHE A 29 12.85 -14.63 13.72
CA PHE A 29 12.96 -13.18 13.96
C PHE A 29 14.24 -12.63 13.34
N GLU A 30 14.13 -11.56 12.55
CA GLU A 30 15.28 -10.81 12.00
C GLU A 30 15.29 -9.39 12.58
N VAL A 31 16.44 -8.95 13.13
CA VAL A 31 16.60 -7.62 13.74
C VAL A 31 17.24 -6.65 12.76
N GLY A 32 16.67 -5.45 12.64
CA GLY A 32 17.28 -4.35 11.90
C GLY A 32 18.43 -3.74 12.70
N LEU A 33 19.66 -4.06 12.31
CA LEU A 33 20.88 -3.69 13.03
C LEU A 33 21.61 -2.56 12.32
N SER A 34 21.54 -1.33 12.86
CA SER A 34 22.31 -0.19 12.33
C SER A 34 23.71 -0.10 12.94
N GLY A 35 23.95 -0.73 14.09
CA GLY A 35 25.18 -0.60 14.86
C GLY A 35 25.14 0.54 15.90
N GLY A 36 24.10 1.37 15.86
CA GLY A 36 23.85 2.40 16.87
C GLY A 36 23.21 1.86 18.15
N LEU A 37 23.25 2.67 19.21
CA LEU A 37 22.76 2.36 20.56
C LEU A 37 21.46 1.55 20.57
N ASP A 38 20.40 2.09 19.94
CA ASP A 38 19.05 1.53 20.05
C ASP A 38 19.00 0.10 19.48
N SER A 39 19.63 -0.10 18.32
CA SER A 39 19.69 -1.40 17.65
C SER A 39 20.54 -2.43 18.41
N MET A 40 21.60 -1.97 19.08
CA MET A 40 22.45 -2.81 19.93
C MET A 40 21.73 -3.25 21.21
N VAL A 41 20.97 -2.35 21.83
CA VAL A 41 20.10 -2.67 22.97
C VAL A 41 19.02 -3.67 22.56
N LEU A 42 18.36 -3.44 21.41
CA LEU A 42 17.37 -4.39 20.90
C LEU A 42 17.95 -5.78 20.66
N LEU A 43 19.12 -5.86 20.00
CA LEU A 43 19.80 -7.12 19.74
C LEU A 43 20.14 -7.85 21.05
N SER A 44 20.66 -7.14 22.05
CA SER A 44 20.99 -7.68 23.37
C SER A 44 19.75 -8.24 24.08
N LEU A 45 18.65 -7.48 24.07
CA LEU A 45 17.38 -7.89 24.69
C LEU A 45 16.83 -9.15 24.04
N LEU A 46 16.84 -9.24 22.71
CA LEU A 46 16.36 -10.42 21.99
C LEU A 46 17.29 -11.63 22.17
N ALA A 47 18.61 -11.43 22.18
CA ALA A 47 19.57 -12.49 22.46
C ALA A 47 19.34 -13.11 23.85
N ARG A 48 18.96 -12.29 24.84
CA ARG A 48 18.56 -12.76 26.17
C ARG A 48 17.16 -13.38 26.19
N ALA A 49 16.20 -12.80 25.49
CA ALA A 49 14.86 -13.36 25.37
C ALA A 49 14.88 -14.77 24.74
N ARG A 50 15.84 -15.06 23.84
CA ARG A 50 16.13 -16.40 23.29
C ARG A 50 16.35 -17.45 24.39
N GLN A 51 16.95 -17.07 25.52
CA GLN A 51 17.18 -17.98 26.66
C GLN A 51 15.86 -18.41 27.34
N HIS A 52 14.83 -17.56 27.27
CA HIS A 52 13.48 -17.86 27.77
C HIS A 52 12.58 -18.49 26.70
N ARG A 53 13.02 -18.50 25.43
CA ARG A 53 12.26 -18.97 24.26
C ARG A 53 13.16 -19.77 23.33
N PRO A 54 13.45 -21.05 23.64
CA PRO A 54 14.47 -21.83 22.94
C PRO A 54 14.13 -22.13 21.47
N GLN A 55 12.85 -22.03 21.07
CA GLN A 55 12.43 -22.18 19.68
C GLN A 55 12.71 -20.93 18.83
N MET A 56 13.07 -19.81 19.45
CA MET A 56 13.30 -18.54 18.77
C MET A 56 14.63 -18.55 17.99
N GLN A 57 14.52 -18.54 16.68
CA GLN A 57 15.61 -18.33 15.75
C GLN A 57 15.79 -16.82 15.53
N LEU A 58 16.96 -16.32 15.90
CA LEU A 58 17.30 -14.90 15.82
C LEU A 58 18.37 -14.68 14.76
N THR A 59 18.08 -13.87 13.76
CA THR A 59 19.04 -13.34 12.79
C THR A 59 19.06 -11.82 12.84
N ALA A 60 20.03 -11.21 12.18
CA ALA A 60 20.15 -9.76 12.05
C ALA A 60 20.37 -9.37 10.59
N VAL A 61 19.91 -8.17 10.22
CA VAL A 61 20.20 -7.54 8.94
C VAL A 61 20.77 -6.14 9.14
N HIS A 62 21.92 -5.88 8.52
CA HIS A 62 22.50 -4.55 8.39
C HIS A 62 22.32 -4.02 6.97
N VAL A 63 21.86 -2.76 6.84
CA VAL A 63 21.67 -2.10 5.54
C VAL A 63 22.71 -1.01 5.34
N HIS A 64 23.70 -1.32 4.52
CA HIS A 64 24.75 -0.38 4.12
C HIS A 64 24.24 0.44 2.94
N HIS A 65 24.09 1.74 3.16
CA HIS A 65 23.46 2.70 2.24
C HIS A 65 24.49 3.53 1.47
N GLY A 66 25.79 3.34 1.73
CA GLY A 66 26.87 3.98 0.98
C GLY A 66 27.04 5.50 1.18
N LEU A 67 26.34 6.11 2.15
CA LEU A 67 26.36 7.56 2.35
C LEU A 67 27.45 8.04 3.32
N SER A 68 27.86 7.20 4.27
CA SER A 68 28.88 7.54 5.27
C SER A 68 30.25 6.95 4.91
N VAL A 69 31.31 7.72 5.17
CA VAL A 69 32.70 7.25 5.02
C VAL A 69 33.06 6.14 6.02
N PHE A 70 32.34 6.07 7.14
CA PHE A 70 32.52 5.05 8.18
C PHE A 70 31.62 3.82 8.00
N ALA A 71 30.81 3.77 6.93
CA ALA A 71 29.80 2.73 6.76
C ALA A 71 30.38 1.30 6.74
N ASP A 72 31.61 1.12 6.24
CA ASP A 72 32.28 -0.18 6.25
C ASP A 72 32.77 -0.57 7.66
N ASP A 73 33.24 0.38 8.46
CA ASP A 73 33.61 0.14 9.87
C ASP A 73 32.38 -0.28 10.69
N TRP A 74 31.21 0.30 10.39
CA TRP A 74 29.95 -0.04 11.06
C TRP A 74 29.51 -1.48 10.74
N VAL A 75 29.75 -1.93 9.50
CA VAL A 75 29.53 -3.33 9.12
C VAL A 75 30.46 -4.24 9.90
N ALA A 76 31.75 -3.91 9.98
CA ALA A 76 32.73 -4.72 10.71
C ALA A 76 32.36 -4.82 12.21
N HIS A 77 31.93 -3.72 12.82
CA HIS A 77 31.43 -3.71 14.20
C HIS A 77 30.22 -4.64 14.38
N CYS A 78 29.21 -4.52 13.51
CA CYS A 78 28.02 -5.37 13.57
C CYS A 78 28.36 -6.85 13.39
N GLN A 79 29.28 -7.18 12.48
CA GLN A 79 29.76 -8.54 12.26
C GLN A 79 30.44 -9.12 13.49
N ALA A 80 31.33 -8.34 14.14
CA ALA A 80 32.02 -8.77 15.35
C ALA A 80 31.05 -9.06 16.50
N VAL A 81 30.07 -8.17 16.71
CA VAL A 81 29.02 -8.34 17.74
C VAL A 81 28.17 -9.57 17.45
N CYS A 82 27.67 -9.72 16.22
CA CYS A 82 26.83 -10.85 15.82
C CYS A 82 27.58 -12.19 15.95
N ALA A 83 28.86 -12.23 15.58
CA ALA A 83 29.71 -13.41 15.76
C ALA A 83 29.90 -13.77 17.24
N ALA A 84 30.13 -12.77 18.11
CA ALA A 84 30.31 -12.99 19.55
C ALA A 84 29.05 -13.54 20.24
N TRP A 85 27.86 -13.25 19.71
CA TRP A 85 26.58 -13.68 20.30
C TRP A 85 25.91 -14.85 19.57
N ASP A 86 26.60 -15.43 18.59
CA ASP A 86 26.09 -16.52 17.74
C ASP A 86 24.73 -16.17 17.10
N ILE A 87 24.75 -15.07 16.34
CA ILE A 87 23.59 -14.53 15.61
C ILE A 87 23.99 -14.36 14.14
N PRO A 88 23.36 -15.07 13.18
CA PRO A 88 23.62 -14.87 11.76
C PRO A 88 23.32 -13.44 11.33
N LEU A 89 24.26 -12.80 10.62
CA LEU A 89 24.12 -11.43 10.10
C LEU A 89 24.10 -11.44 8.57
N ARG A 90 23.01 -10.89 8.01
CA ARG A 90 22.89 -10.55 6.60
C ARG A 90 23.30 -9.10 6.38
N VAL A 91 24.25 -8.85 5.50
CA VAL A 91 24.64 -7.48 5.12
C VAL A 91 24.11 -7.18 3.72
N ALA A 92 23.18 -6.24 3.62
CA ALA A 92 22.62 -5.79 2.36
C ALA A 92 23.19 -4.43 1.98
N ARG A 93 23.77 -4.34 0.78
CA ARG A 93 24.26 -3.07 0.22
C ARG A 93 23.23 -2.50 -0.74
N VAL A 94 22.77 -1.29 -0.47
CA VAL A 94 21.80 -0.56 -1.30
C VAL A 94 22.44 0.69 -1.87
N LYS A 95 22.10 1.01 -3.12
CA LYS A 95 22.43 2.30 -3.73
C LYS A 95 21.22 3.20 -3.58
N VAL A 96 21.42 4.38 -2.99
CA VAL A 96 20.40 5.44 -2.92
C VAL A 96 20.70 6.40 -4.07
N ASP A 97 19.75 6.55 -5.00
CA ASP A 97 19.96 7.32 -6.24
C ASP A 97 19.39 8.74 -6.08
N CYS A 98 20.27 9.74 -5.98
CA CYS A 98 19.94 11.12 -5.60
C CYS A 98 19.12 11.92 -6.64
N GLN A 99 18.54 11.28 -7.65
CA GLN A 99 17.94 11.96 -8.81
C GLN A 99 16.44 12.26 -8.67
N THR A 100 15.73 11.68 -7.71
CA THR A 100 14.30 11.97 -7.50
C THR A 100 14.12 13.14 -6.51
N GLY A 101 13.10 13.98 -6.74
CA GLY A 101 12.78 15.15 -5.89
C GLY A 101 12.36 14.83 -4.45
N ASP A 102 12.46 13.57 -4.02
CA ASP A 102 12.26 13.13 -2.65
C ASP A 102 13.51 13.42 -1.81
N SER A 103 13.32 13.76 -0.52
CA SER A 103 14.45 13.92 0.40
C SER A 103 15.27 12.63 0.50
N LEU A 104 16.61 12.73 0.58
CA LEU A 104 17.54 11.61 0.74
C LEU A 104 17.12 10.63 1.87
N GLU A 105 16.58 11.15 2.97
CA GLU A 105 16.05 10.37 4.10
C GLU A 105 14.89 9.44 3.68
N ALA A 106 13.98 9.92 2.82
CA ALA A 106 12.84 9.15 2.34
C ALA A 106 13.27 8.01 1.42
N GLN A 107 14.20 8.28 0.50
CA GLN A 107 14.74 7.28 -0.42
C GLN A 107 15.55 6.20 0.32
N ALA A 108 16.44 6.61 1.24
CA ALA A 108 17.19 5.68 2.08
C ALA A 108 16.26 4.81 2.94
N ARG A 109 15.18 5.39 3.46
CA ARG A 109 14.13 4.64 4.18
C ARG A 109 13.43 3.64 3.26
N GLN A 110 13.05 4.02 2.04
CA GLN A 110 12.39 3.11 1.10
C GLN A 110 13.30 1.94 0.72
N ALA A 111 14.56 2.20 0.39
CA ALA A 111 15.54 1.17 0.08
C ALA A 111 15.73 0.20 1.26
N ARG A 112 15.78 0.71 2.49
CA ARG A 112 15.88 -0.09 3.71
C ARG A 112 14.68 -1.02 3.90
N TYR A 113 13.45 -0.50 3.71
CA TYR A 113 12.24 -1.32 3.83
C TYR A 113 12.12 -2.36 2.72
N ALA A 114 12.61 -2.07 1.51
CA ALA A 114 12.69 -3.07 0.43
C ALA A 114 13.62 -4.24 0.79
N VAL A 115 14.74 -3.98 1.47
CA VAL A 115 15.63 -5.03 2.00
C VAL A 115 14.98 -5.84 3.11
N TYR A 116 14.17 -5.19 3.97
CA TYR A 116 13.45 -5.88 5.03
C TYR A 116 12.36 -6.80 4.47
N ALA A 117 11.65 -6.36 3.44
CA ALA A 117 10.63 -7.17 2.75
C ALA A 117 11.19 -8.47 2.15
N GLN A 118 12.49 -8.54 1.88
CA GLN A 118 13.19 -9.73 1.36
C GLN A 118 13.64 -10.70 2.47
N SER A 119 13.29 -10.46 3.73
CA SER A 119 13.65 -11.34 4.84
C SER A 119 13.02 -12.72 4.71
N ALA A 120 13.77 -13.77 5.06
CA ALA A 120 13.22 -15.12 5.22
C ALA A 120 12.56 -15.33 6.60
N ALA A 121 12.65 -14.35 7.50
CA ALA A 121 12.04 -14.41 8.83
C ALA A 121 10.53 -14.12 8.76
N GLN A 122 9.82 -14.55 9.80
CA GLN A 122 8.39 -14.26 9.96
C GLN A 122 8.18 -12.87 10.57
N VAL A 123 9.15 -12.39 11.36
CA VAL A 123 9.06 -11.14 12.11
C VAL A 123 10.31 -10.30 11.90
N MET A 124 10.14 -9.06 11.45
CA MET A 124 11.19 -8.05 11.39
C MET A 124 11.10 -7.14 12.62
N VAL A 125 12.16 -7.08 13.43
CA VAL A 125 12.16 -6.29 14.68
C VAL A 125 13.00 -5.02 14.51
N LEU A 126 12.43 -3.85 14.84
CA LEU A 126 13.08 -2.54 14.72
C LEU A 126 13.17 -1.82 16.07
N ALA A 127 14.30 -1.16 16.30
CA ALA A 127 14.65 -0.52 17.57
C ALA A 127 14.05 0.90 17.75
N HIS A 128 12.87 1.16 17.21
CA HIS A 128 12.22 2.45 17.42
C HIS A 128 11.74 2.58 18.86
N HIS A 129 12.01 3.74 19.47
CA HIS A 129 11.71 4.00 20.88
C HIS A 129 10.73 5.18 21.07
N LEU A 130 10.42 5.52 22.32
CA LEU A 130 9.41 6.53 22.66
C LEU A 130 9.77 7.94 22.13
N ASP A 131 11.06 8.30 22.11
CA ASP A 131 11.50 9.56 21.52
C ASP A 131 11.23 9.60 19.99
N ASP A 132 11.48 8.52 19.25
CA ASP A 132 11.15 8.44 17.81
C ASP A 132 9.66 8.57 17.55
N GLN A 133 8.84 8.01 18.45
CA GLN A 133 7.39 8.16 18.37
C GLN A 133 7.00 9.63 18.53
N SER A 134 7.60 10.32 19.50
CA SER A 134 7.38 11.74 19.75
C SER A 134 7.80 12.59 18.56
N GLU A 135 8.98 12.33 17.99
CA GLU A 135 9.46 12.97 16.75
C GLU A 135 8.47 12.78 15.61
N THR A 136 7.99 11.55 15.42
CA THR A 136 7.05 11.22 14.34
C THR A 136 5.73 11.95 14.51
N VAL A 137 5.16 11.98 15.72
CA VAL A 137 3.92 12.72 16.01
C VAL A 137 4.09 14.20 15.70
N LEU A 138 5.16 14.83 16.17
CA LEU A 138 5.43 16.26 15.95
C LEU A 138 5.65 16.57 14.47
N LEU A 139 6.43 15.77 13.74
CA LEU A 139 6.63 15.94 12.30
C LEU A 139 5.32 15.83 11.53
N GLN A 140 4.46 14.88 11.87
CA GLN A 140 3.18 14.70 11.19
C GLN A 140 2.19 15.82 11.53
N ALA A 141 2.17 16.28 12.78
CA ALA A 141 1.36 17.43 13.19
C ALA A 141 1.77 18.71 12.44
N LEU A 142 3.07 19.00 12.35
CA LEU A 142 3.60 20.16 11.62
C LEU A 142 3.36 20.09 10.10
N ARG A 143 3.09 18.90 9.56
CA ARG A 143 2.71 18.68 8.16
C ARG A 143 1.20 18.77 7.92
N GLY A 144 0.39 19.03 8.96
CA GLY A 144 -1.07 19.02 8.86
C GLY A 144 -1.67 17.63 8.70
N GLY A 145 -0.99 16.59 9.22
CA GLY A 145 -1.44 15.21 9.13
C GLY A 145 -2.75 14.96 9.87
N GLY A 146 -3.65 14.18 9.25
CA GLY A 146 -4.90 13.72 9.89
C GLY A 146 -4.69 12.58 10.89
N PRO A 147 -5.77 11.97 11.43
CA PRO A 147 -5.71 10.93 12.46
C PRO A 147 -4.75 9.78 12.12
N ARG A 148 -4.82 9.25 10.89
CA ARG A 148 -3.92 8.18 10.44
C ARG A 148 -2.44 8.56 10.45
N ALA A 149 -2.10 9.82 10.16
CA ALA A 149 -0.71 10.29 10.20
C ALA A 149 -0.25 10.54 11.64
N LEU A 150 -1.12 11.10 12.49
CA LEU A 150 -0.84 11.37 13.90
C LEU A 150 -0.80 10.10 14.77
N ALA A 151 -1.37 8.99 14.30
CA ALA A 151 -1.20 7.67 14.90
C ALA A 151 0.27 7.20 14.94
N ALA A 152 1.15 7.86 14.18
CA ALA A 152 2.60 7.62 14.15
C ALA A 152 2.95 6.14 13.89
N MET A 153 3.89 5.56 14.64
CA MET A 153 4.30 4.17 14.42
C MET A 153 3.50 3.22 15.32
N PRO A 154 2.82 2.21 14.77
CA PRO A 154 2.20 1.17 15.58
C PRO A 154 3.26 0.19 16.13
N PRO A 155 3.03 -0.45 17.30
CA PRO A 155 3.92 -1.46 17.85
C PRO A 155 4.09 -2.68 16.93
N LEU A 156 3.02 -3.10 16.26
CA LEU A 156 3.02 -4.19 15.30
C LEU A 156 2.38 -3.72 13.98
N ARG A 157 2.93 -4.13 12.84
CA ARG A 157 2.40 -3.77 11.52
C ARG A 157 2.73 -4.83 10.50
N GLN A 158 1.78 -5.19 9.64
CA GLN A 158 2.07 -6.00 8.46
C GLN A 158 3.02 -5.25 7.50
N LEU A 159 4.00 -5.95 6.95
CA LEU A 159 4.83 -5.52 5.83
C LEU A 159 4.89 -6.71 4.86
N ASP A 160 4.15 -6.64 3.75
CA ASP A 160 4.01 -7.76 2.81
C ASP A 160 3.62 -9.07 3.52
N THR A 161 4.47 -10.09 3.51
CA THR A 161 4.24 -11.39 4.15
C THR A 161 4.75 -11.47 5.59
N LEU A 162 5.48 -10.46 6.08
CA LEU A 162 6.12 -10.47 7.41
C LEU A 162 5.49 -9.45 8.37
N LEU A 163 5.67 -9.70 9.67
CA LEU A 163 5.23 -8.78 10.72
C LEU A 163 6.39 -7.88 11.15
N LEU A 164 6.19 -6.57 11.14
CA LEU A 164 7.13 -5.60 11.66
C LEU A 164 6.78 -5.27 13.12
N TRP A 165 7.67 -5.60 14.04
CA TRP A 165 7.53 -5.37 15.48
C TRP A 165 8.49 -4.31 16.02
N ARG A 166 8.00 -3.43 16.90
CA ARG A 166 8.75 -2.35 17.55
C ARG A 166 8.62 -2.43 19.08
N PRO A 167 9.33 -3.35 19.75
CA PRO A 167 9.19 -3.57 21.18
C PRO A 167 9.62 -2.37 22.03
N LEU A 168 10.48 -1.51 21.52
CA LEU A 168 11.08 -0.42 22.30
C LEU A 168 10.22 0.85 22.37
N LEU A 169 9.06 0.92 21.69
CA LEU A 169 8.24 2.15 21.61
C LEU A 169 7.75 2.67 22.97
N GLY A 170 7.72 1.82 23.99
CA GLY A 170 7.36 2.21 25.36
C GLY A 170 8.49 2.81 26.20
N PHE A 171 9.74 2.76 25.71
CA PHE A 171 10.93 3.12 26.49
C PHE A 171 11.57 4.40 25.95
N THR A 172 12.08 5.24 26.84
CA THR A 172 12.84 6.45 26.45
C THR A 172 14.25 6.09 26.02
N ARG A 173 14.86 6.95 25.21
CA ARG A 173 16.29 6.82 24.87
C ARG A 173 17.18 6.72 26.12
N GLN A 174 16.89 7.52 27.15
CA GLN A 174 17.61 7.47 28.44
C GLN A 174 17.56 6.10 29.11
N GLN A 175 16.45 5.37 29.02
CA GLN A 175 16.35 4.01 29.55
C GLN A 175 17.21 3.03 28.74
N LEU A 176 17.30 3.23 27.42
CA LEU A 176 18.17 2.43 26.57
C LEU A 176 19.66 2.70 26.87
N GLU A 177 20.04 3.97 27.07
CA GLU A 177 21.40 4.36 27.48
C GLU A 177 21.78 3.74 28.83
N ALA A 178 20.87 3.78 29.82
CA ALA A 178 21.10 3.14 31.12
C ALA A 178 21.29 1.63 30.99
N TYR A 179 20.46 0.95 30.20
CA TYR A 179 20.60 -0.49 29.93
C TYR A 179 21.93 -0.80 29.24
N ALA A 180 22.30 -0.02 28.22
CA ALA A 180 23.55 -0.21 27.48
C ALA A 180 24.78 -0.04 28.40
N SER A 181 24.75 0.94 29.30
CA SER A 181 25.81 1.16 30.30
C SER A 181 25.93 0.00 31.29
N VAL A 182 24.80 -0.46 31.86
CA VAL A 182 24.77 -1.58 32.81
C VAL A 182 25.31 -2.87 32.18
N HIS A 183 25.06 -3.08 30.89
CA HIS A 183 25.49 -4.27 30.16
C HIS A 183 26.77 -4.07 29.32
N GLN A 184 27.44 -2.94 29.48
CA GLN A 184 28.71 -2.62 28.80
C GLN A 184 28.63 -2.84 27.28
N LEU A 185 27.50 -2.47 26.68
CA LEU A 185 27.33 -2.56 25.24
C LEU A 185 28.18 -1.51 24.54
N HIS A 186 28.77 -1.88 23.42
CA HIS A 186 29.53 -0.98 22.57
C HIS A 186 28.73 -0.71 21.29
N TRP A 187 28.61 0.55 20.91
CA TRP A 187 27.88 0.97 19.71
C TRP A 187 28.67 2.03 18.96
N VAL A 188 28.24 2.24 17.72
CA VAL A 188 28.76 3.27 16.83
C VAL A 188 27.88 4.52 16.91
N GLU A 189 28.48 5.70 16.86
CA GLU A 189 27.77 6.96 16.67
C GLU A 189 27.88 7.42 15.22
N ASP A 190 26.74 7.73 14.60
CA ASP A 190 26.68 8.26 13.24
C ASP A 190 26.66 9.80 13.28
N ASP A 191 27.68 10.41 12.68
CA ASP A 191 27.92 11.86 12.65
C ASP A 191 26.74 12.63 12.06
N SER A 192 26.00 12.04 11.12
CA SER A 192 24.84 12.67 10.48
C SER A 192 23.69 12.94 11.46
N ASN A 193 23.67 12.27 12.61
CA ASN A 193 22.68 12.52 13.67
C ASN A 193 22.79 13.92 14.28
N THR A 194 23.90 14.63 14.06
CA THR A 194 24.11 16.00 14.56
C THR A 194 23.72 17.07 13.55
N ASP A 195 23.49 16.73 12.29
CA ASP A 195 23.16 17.69 11.25
C ASP A 195 21.73 18.23 11.40
N LEU A 196 21.62 19.50 11.79
CA LEU A 196 20.35 20.20 12.00
C LEU A 196 19.62 20.59 10.71
N SER A 197 20.22 20.38 9.53
CA SER A 197 19.56 20.55 8.23
C SER A 197 18.35 19.61 8.10
N TYR A 198 18.43 18.43 8.71
CA TYR A 198 17.34 17.47 8.80
C TYR A 198 16.33 17.90 9.87
N ARG A 199 15.06 18.07 9.45
CA ARG A 199 13.96 18.47 10.36
C ARG A 199 13.84 17.58 11.60
N ARG A 200 14.13 16.29 11.46
CA ARG A 200 14.10 15.32 12.56
C ARG A 200 15.18 15.62 13.60
N ASN A 201 16.41 15.87 13.18
CA ASN A 201 17.50 16.26 14.07
C ASN A 201 17.25 17.63 14.72
N LEU A 202 16.67 18.58 13.98
CA LEU A 202 16.24 19.86 14.55
C LEU A 202 15.25 19.67 15.71
N LEU A 203 14.23 18.82 15.53
CA LEU A 203 13.29 18.50 16.60
C LEU A 203 13.99 17.90 17.82
N ARG A 204 14.81 16.86 17.58
CA ARG A 204 15.52 16.10 18.62
C ARG A 204 16.45 16.99 19.46
N HIS A 205 17.22 17.87 18.81
CA HIS A 205 18.28 18.63 19.47
C HIS A 205 17.87 20.01 19.96
N ARG A 206 16.81 20.61 19.39
CA ARG A 206 16.41 21.98 19.75
C ARG A 206 15.02 22.08 20.37
N ILE A 207 14.04 21.35 19.88
CA ILE A 207 12.64 21.53 20.28
C ILE A 207 12.26 20.59 21.43
N MET A 208 12.56 19.30 21.29
CA MET A 208 12.28 18.28 22.30
C MET A 208 12.96 18.54 23.66
N PRO A 209 14.20 19.07 23.73
CA PRO A 209 14.80 19.44 25.01
C PRO A 209 14.05 20.58 25.72
N LEU A 210 13.59 21.58 24.97
CA LEU A 210 12.77 22.67 25.51
C LEU A 210 11.42 22.14 26.01
N LEU A 211 10.78 21.23 25.26
CA LEU A 211 9.58 20.54 25.70
C LEU A 211 9.83 19.73 26.97
N GLN A 212 10.96 19.02 27.08
CA GLN A 212 11.30 18.26 28.29
C GLN A 212 11.47 19.18 29.50
N GLN A 213 12.07 20.35 29.33
CA GLN A 213 12.31 21.31 30.41
C GLN A 213 11.00 21.83 31.01
N HIS A 214 10.01 22.15 30.16
CA HIS A 214 8.74 22.75 30.60
C HIS A 214 7.62 21.73 30.82
N ILE A 215 7.66 20.60 30.12
CA ILE A 215 6.65 19.53 30.15
C ILE A 215 7.37 18.18 30.22
N PRO A 216 7.85 17.74 31.40
CA PRO A 216 8.68 16.55 31.53
C PRO A 216 8.07 15.24 31.05
N SER A 217 6.73 15.18 30.92
CA SER A 217 5.98 14.01 30.48
C SER A 217 5.48 14.10 29.02
N TYR A 218 5.98 15.06 28.23
CA TYR A 218 5.49 15.28 26.86
C TYR A 218 5.57 14.01 25.99
N ARG A 219 6.61 13.17 26.17
CA ARG A 219 6.78 11.92 25.42
C ARG A 219 5.63 10.95 25.64
N GLN A 220 5.26 10.70 26.90
CA GLN A 220 4.13 9.82 27.22
C GLN A 220 2.80 10.45 26.75
N GLN A 221 2.66 11.77 26.86
CA GLN A 221 1.46 12.48 26.40
C GLN A 221 1.30 12.38 24.88
N LEU A 222 2.36 12.62 24.10
CA LEU A 222 2.34 12.48 22.64
C LEU A 222 2.08 11.05 22.20
N SER A 223 2.69 10.07 22.88
CA SER A 223 2.42 8.65 22.62
C SER A 223 0.96 8.29 22.90
N ARG A 224 0.37 8.81 23.99
CA ARG A 224 -1.06 8.63 24.29
C ARG A 224 -1.96 9.28 23.24
N SER A 225 -1.61 10.49 22.78
CA SER A 225 -2.32 11.14 21.68
C SER A 225 -2.26 10.31 20.39
N ALA A 226 -1.08 9.75 20.06
CA ALA A 226 -0.94 8.84 18.92
C ALA A 226 -1.83 7.61 19.07
N TRP A 227 -1.93 7.03 20.28
CA TRP A 227 -2.82 5.90 20.56
C TRP A 227 -4.32 6.24 20.38
N HIS A 228 -4.76 7.43 20.82
CA HIS A 228 -6.13 7.90 20.54
C HIS A 228 -6.37 8.09 19.03
N MET A 229 -5.39 8.66 18.32
CA MET A 229 -5.49 8.87 16.87
C MET A 229 -5.49 7.54 16.09
N ALA A 230 -4.78 6.52 16.59
CA ALA A 230 -4.80 5.17 16.02
C ALA A 230 -6.20 4.54 16.13
N GLN A 231 -6.83 4.61 17.32
CA GLN A 231 -8.21 4.12 17.50
C GLN A 231 -9.22 4.89 16.65
N ALA A 232 -9.10 6.22 16.58
CA ALA A 232 -9.94 7.01 15.70
C ALA A 232 -9.75 6.62 14.22
N SER A 233 -8.51 6.38 13.78
CA SER A 233 -8.24 5.92 12.42
C SER A 233 -8.82 4.53 12.16
N GLN A 234 -8.75 3.61 13.12
CA GLN A 234 -9.33 2.27 13.01
C GLN A 234 -10.86 2.36 12.86
N LEU A 235 -11.53 3.13 13.72
CA LEU A 235 -12.98 3.33 13.63
C LEU A 235 -13.38 3.97 12.28
N ILE A 236 -12.59 4.93 11.78
CA ILE A 236 -12.82 5.53 10.45
C ILE A 236 -12.73 4.46 9.35
N ASP A 237 -11.74 3.57 9.41
CA ASP A 237 -11.57 2.50 8.43
C ASP A 237 -12.71 1.47 8.52
N GLU A 238 -13.16 1.10 9.72
CA GLU A 238 -14.32 0.22 9.94
C GLU A 238 -15.60 0.81 9.33
N VAL A 239 -15.94 2.06 9.69
CA VAL A 239 -17.14 2.74 9.16
C VAL A 239 -17.06 2.93 7.64
N ALA A 240 -15.88 3.26 7.10
CA ALA A 240 -15.70 3.41 5.67
C ALA A 240 -15.85 2.09 4.91
N ALA A 241 -15.42 0.97 5.50
CA ALA A 241 -15.62 -0.37 4.93
C ALA A 241 -17.11 -0.77 4.91
N GLU A 242 -17.83 -0.52 6.00
CA GLU A 242 -19.28 -0.74 6.06
C GLU A 242 -20.04 0.10 5.02
N ASP A 243 -19.68 1.39 4.91
CA ASP A 243 -20.25 2.29 3.91
C ASP A 243 -19.95 1.83 2.48
N LEU A 244 -18.71 1.39 2.24
CA LEU A 244 -18.31 0.89 0.94
C LEU A 244 -19.15 -0.33 0.55
N GLN A 245 -19.28 -1.31 1.45
CA GLN A 245 -20.12 -2.49 1.23
C GLN A 245 -21.58 -2.10 0.96
N ARG A 246 -22.14 -1.18 1.76
CA ARG A 246 -23.52 -0.69 1.59
C ARG A 246 -23.74 -0.03 0.24
N CYS A 247 -22.78 0.77 -0.23
CA CYS A 247 -22.91 1.51 -1.47
C CYS A 247 -22.50 0.71 -2.72
N ARG A 248 -22.04 -0.54 -2.59
CA ARG A 248 -21.61 -1.36 -3.74
C ARG A 248 -22.77 -1.61 -4.70
N ALA A 249 -22.55 -1.34 -5.98
CA ALA A 249 -23.48 -1.66 -7.06
C ALA A 249 -22.72 -2.27 -8.24
N GLY A 250 -22.69 -3.61 -8.31
CA GLY A 250 -21.89 -4.34 -9.29
C GLY A 250 -20.41 -3.97 -9.18
N LYS A 251 -19.82 -3.46 -10.27
CA LYS A 251 -18.41 -3.02 -10.34
C LYS A 251 -18.18 -1.57 -9.87
N GLY A 252 -19.22 -0.88 -9.40
CA GLY A 252 -19.16 0.53 -9.00
C GLY A 252 -19.80 0.79 -7.63
N LEU A 253 -20.15 2.05 -7.39
CA LEU A 253 -20.88 2.53 -6.23
C LEU A 253 -22.18 3.21 -6.63
N ALA A 254 -23.30 2.87 -6.00
CA ALA A 254 -24.58 3.55 -6.21
C ALA A 254 -24.47 5.01 -5.75
N VAL A 255 -24.79 5.95 -6.66
CA VAL A 255 -24.75 7.40 -6.39
C VAL A 255 -25.76 7.77 -5.33
N ALA A 256 -26.97 7.20 -5.37
CA ALA A 256 -28.02 7.50 -4.41
C ALA A 256 -27.60 7.14 -2.97
N ASP A 257 -27.07 5.94 -2.77
CA ASP A 257 -26.62 5.48 -1.45
C ASP A 257 -25.41 6.28 -0.96
N LEU A 258 -24.44 6.56 -1.84
CA LEU A 258 -23.29 7.39 -1.51
C LEU A 258 -23.73 8.79 -1.09
N LEU A 259 -24.63 9.44 -1.84
CA LEU A 259 -25.08 10.79 -1.55
C LEU A 259 -26.00 10.87 -0.33
N ALA A 260 -26.60 9.75 0.10
CA ALA A 260 -27.36 9.66 1.35
C ALA A 260 -26.45 9.70 2.60
N LEU A 261 -25.15 9.41 2.45
CA LEU A 261 -24.18 9.55 3.53
C LEU A 261 -23.84 11.01 3.82
N SER A 262 -23.34 11.30 5.02
CA SER A 262 -22.83 12.64 5.34
C SER A 262 -21.60 12.98 4.48
N PRO A 263 -21.32 14.27 4.21
CA PRO A 263 -20.16 14.67 3.38
C PRO A 263 -18.80 14.12 3.85
N VAL A 264 -18.65 13.92 5.17
CA VAL A 264 -17.44 13.32 5.77
C VAL A 264 -17.34 11.84 5.42
N ARG A 265 -18.44 11.09 5.56
CA ARG A 265 -18.49 9.66 5.21
C ARG A 265 -18.31 9.43 3.71
N GLN A 266 -18.88 10.29 2.86
CA GLN A 266 -18.65 10.27 1.41
C GLN A 266 -17.15 10.33 1.07
N SER A 267 -16.41 11.23 1.73
CA SER A 267 -14.97 11.39 1.54
C SER A 267 -14.20 10.14 1.97
N PHE A 268 -14.46 9.61 3.16
CA PHE A 268 -13.76 8.43 3.67
C PHE A 268 -14.11 7.15 2.92
N LEU A 269 -15.35 6.99 2.47
CA LEU A 269 -15.76 5.90 1.59
C LEU A 269 -14.92 5.91 0.30
N LEU A 270 -14.87 7.05 -0.40
CA LEU A 270 -14.11 7.14 -1.66
C LEU A 270 -12.61 6.93 -1.44
N LEU A 271 -12.03 7.43 -0.34
CA LEU A 271 -10.64 7.16 0.03
C LEU A 271 -10.40 5.69 0.36
N ALA A 272 -11.34 5.00 1.02
CA ALA A 272 -11.26 3.57 1.26
C ALA A 272 -11.31 2.78 -0.05
N TRP A 273 -12.25 3.12 -0.94
CA TRP A 273 -12.36 2.48 -2.25
C TRP A 273 -11.11 2.69 -3.12
N LEU A 274 -10.58 3.91 -3.18
CA LEU A 274 -9.35 4.20 -3.91
C LEU A 274 -8.15 3.42 -3.36
N ARG A 275 -8.07 3.23 -2.03
CA ARG A 275 -7.05 2.38 -1.41
C ARG A 275 -7.19 0.90 -1.80
N GLU A 276 -8.41 0.35 -1.83
CA GLU A 276 -8.65 -1.03 -2.33
C GLU A 276 -8.16 -1.20 -3.77
N LEU A 277 -8.30 -0.16 -4.59
CA LEU A 277 -7.82 -0.13 -5.98
C LEU A 277 -6.33 0.20 -6.10
N GLY A 278 -5.57 0.25 -5.00
CA GLY A 278 -4.13 0.52 -5.01
C GLY A 278 -3.76 1.99 -5.24
N GLN A 279 -4.73 2.92 -5.25
CA GLN A 279 -4.48 4.35 -5.41
C GLN A 279 -4.34 5.02 -4.04
N LEU A 280 -3.10 5.19 -3.60
CA LEU A 280 -2.78 5.71 -2.26
C LEU A 280 -2.67 7.23 -2.17
N GLN A 281 -2.51 7.92 -3.30
CA GLN A 281 -2.32 9.37 -3.35
C GLN A 281 -3.48 10.05 -4.08
N VAL A 282 -4.20 10.89 -3.34
CA VAL A 282 -5.32 11.68 -3.83
C VAL A 282 -5.26 13.04 -3.14
N ALA A 283 -5.19 14.12 -3.91
CA ALA A 283 -5.20 15.45 -3.32
C ALA A 283 -6.60 15.74 -2.72
N PRO A 284 -6.68 16.25 -1.47
CA PRO A 284 -7.96 16.55 -0.83
C PRO A 284 -8.86 17.45 -1.67
N GLU A 285 -8.28 18.41 -2.38
CA GLU A 285 -8.99 19.39 -3.21
C GLU A 285 -9.65 18.71 -4.41
N GLN A 286 -8.95 17.76 -5.05
CA GLN A 286 -9.49 17.00 -6.19
C GLN A 286 -10.67 16.13 -5.76
N LEU A 287 -10.58 15.47 -4.60
CA LEU A 287 -11.66 14.64 -4.07
C LEU A 287 -12.88 15.49 -3.68
N GLN A 288 -12.65 16.61 -3.00
CA GLN A 288 -13.70 17.54 -2.60
C GLN A 288 -14.42 18.12 -3.83
N GLU A 289 -13.67 18.48 -4.87
CA GLU A 289 -14.24 18.98 -6.12
C GLU A 289 -15.06 17.90 -6.83
N PHE A 290 -14.56 16.67 -6.91
CA PHE A 290 -15.32 15.54 -7.47
C PHE A 290 -16.64 15.32 -6.71
N LEU A 291 -16.60 15.30 -5.38
CA LEU A 291 -17.80 15.16 -4.55
C LEU A 291 -18.77 16.34 -4.70
N ARG A 292 -18.26 17.57 -4.85
CA ARG A 292 -19.07 18.77 -5.12
C ARG A 292 -19.80 18.62 -6.45
N GLN A 293 -19.08 18.24 -7.50
CA GLN A 293 -19.67 17.97 -8.81
C GLN A 293 -20.67 16.83 -8.76
N LEU A 294 -20.38 15.75 -8.02
CA LEU A 294 -21.28 14.60 -7.86
C LEU A 294 -22.62 15.01 -7.24
N ARG A 295 -22.60 15.85 -6.19
CA ARG A 295 -23.81 16.37 -5.53
C ARG A 295 -24.64 17.30 -6.41
N GLN A 296 -23.98 18.10 -7.26
CA GLN A 296 -24.65 19.10 -8.10
C GLN A 296 -24.99 18.58 -9.52
N ALA A 297 -24.48 17.41 -9.88
CA ALA A 297 -24.57 16.91 -11.24
C ALA A 297 -26.02 16.53 -11.59
N GLY A 298 -26.58 17.21 -12.58
CA GLY A 298 -27.83 16.81 -13.22
C GLY A 298 -27.70 15.48 -13.99
N PRO A 299 -28.80 14.95 -14.55
CA PRO A 299 -28.84 13.62 -15.18
C PRO A 299 -27.85 13.41 -16.34
N ALA A 300 -27.49 14.49 -17.04
CA ALA A 300 -26.57 14.47 -18.17
C ALA A 300 -25.10 14.69 -17.77
N SER A 301 -24.83 15.13 -16.54
CA SER A 301 -23.48 15.45 -16.08
C SER A 301 -22.74 14.18 -15.66
N GLN A 302 -21.47 14.08 -16.07
CA GLN A 302 -20.60 12.94 -15.83
C GLN A 302 -19.32 13.41 -15.12
N PRO A 303 -19.39 13.82 -13.84
CA PRO A 303 -18.22 14.14 -13.05
C PRO A 303 -17.15 13.05 -13.16
N CYS A 304 -15.91 13.48 -13.36
CA CYS A 304 -14.76 12.61 -13.53
C CYS A 304 -13.60 13.12 -12.68
N LEU A 305 -13.10 12.26 -11.80
CA LEU A 305 -11.85 12.46 -11.08
C LEU A 305 -10.78 11.66 -11.81
N SER A 306 -9.85 12.35 -12.48
CA SER A 306 -8.72 11.71 -13.16
C SER A 306 -7.49 11.70 -12.25
N LEU A 307 -6.97 10.50 -11.96
CA LEU A 307 -5.73 10.27 -11.23
C LEU A 307 -4.69 9.65 -12.19
N ALA A 308 -3.49 9.35 -11.70
CA ALA A 308 -2.37 8.93 -12.56
C ALA A 308 -2.66 7.68 -13.42
N SER A 309 -3.16 6.60 -12.82
CA SER A 309 -3.49 5.34 -13.51
C SER A 309 -4.97 4.94 -13.39
N LEU A 310 -5.75 5.72 -12.65
CA LEU A 310 -7.12 5.40 -12.28
C LEU A 310 -8.01 6.64 -12.42
N SER A 311 -9.23 6.46 -12.89
CA SER A 311 -10.24 7.52 -12.91
C SER A 311 -11.53 7.06 -12.25
N LEU A 312 -12.13 7.92 -11.43
CA LEU A 312 -13.50 7.74 -10.96
C LEU A 312 -14.45 8.52 -11.85
N LEU A 313 -15.49 7.88 -12.37
CA LEU A 313 -16.45 8.49 -13.28
C LEU A 313 -17.86 8.18 -12.83
N ARG A 314 -18.70 9.22 -12.69
CA ARG A 314 -20.15 9.01 -12.61
C ARG A 314 -20.68 8.64 -14.00
N TYR A 315 -21.38 7.52 -14.09
CA TYR A 315 -22.17 7.17 -15.26
C TYR A 315 -23.54 6.62 -14.84
N ARG A 316 -24.62 7.27 -15.28
CA ARG A 316 -25.99 7.01 -14.81
C ARG A 316 -26.06 7.16 -13.28
N ASP A 317 -26.53 6.12 -12.59
CA ASP A 317 -26.77 6.10 -11.14
C ASP A 317 -25.61 5.47 -10.35
N ALA A 318 -24.45 5.27 -10.99
CA ALA A 318 -23.28 4.70 -10.33
C ALA A 318 -21.98 5.48 -10.61
N VAL A 319 -21.06 5.44 -9.66
CA VAL A 319 -19.65 5.82 -9.83
C VAL A 319 -18.85 4.57 -10.15
N TYR A 320 -18.06 4.62 -11.22
CA TYR A 320 -17.19 3.54 -11.66
C TYR A 320 -15.73 3.96 -11.47
N ALA A 321 -14.90 2.99 -11.11
CA ALA A 321 -13.46 3.13 -11.20
C ALA A 321 -12.99 2.51 -12.52
N VAL A 322 -12.12 3.21 -13.22
CA VAL A 322 -11.61 2.81 -14.53
C VAL A 322 -10.11 2.99 -14.53
N ARG A 323 -9.36 1.89 -14.68
CA ARG A 323 -7.93 1.97 -15.00
C ARG A 323 -7.76 2.39 -16.44
N MET A 324 -6.83 3.30 -16.67
CA MET A 324 -6.47 3.70 -18.02
C MET A 324 -5.29 2.85 -18.47
N ALA A 325 -5.56 1.89 -19.34
CA ALA A 325 -4.50 1.11 -19.97
C ALA A 325 -3.64 2.01 -20.88
N SER A 326 -2.38 1.60 -21.05
CA SER A 326 -1.47 2.14 -22.09
C SER A 326 -2.06 1.94 -23.49
N GLU A 327 -1.45 2.54 -24.53
CA GLU A 327 -1.91 2.39 -25.91
C GLU A 327 -2.14 0.92 -26.27
N ALA A 328 -3.40 0.59 -26.52
CA ALA A 328 -3.84 -0.77 -26.72
C ALA A 328 -3.52 -1.23 -28.14
N ALA A 329 -2.54 -2.12 -28.29
CA ALA A 329 -2.18 -2.70 -29.57
C ALA A 329 -3.16 -3.81 -29.99
N PRO A 330 -3.33 -4.06 -31.31
CA PRO A 330 -4.03 -5.25 -31.78
C PRO A 330 -3.41 -6.55 -31.23
N PHE A 331 -4.24 -7.47 -30.77
CA PHE A 331 -3.83 -8.76 -30.23
C PHE A 331 -4.40 -9.90 -31.07
N SER A 332 -3.55 -10.80 -31.56
CA SER A 332 -4.00 -11.98 -32.32
C SER A 332 -4.18 -13.15 -31.38
N LEU A 333 -5.30 -13.85 -31.50
CA LEU A 333 -5.61 -15.05 -30.72
C LEU A 333 -6.18 -16.15 -31.63
N VAL A 334 -6.07 -17.39 -31.15
CA VAL A 334 -6.77 -18.53 -31.72
C VAL A 334 -7.93 -18.86 -30.78
N PHE A 335 -9.10 -19.16 -31.35
CA PHE A 335 -10.25 -19.57 -30.56
C PHE A 335 -9.99 -20.93 -29.89
N ASP A 336 -10.04 -20.93 -28.56
CA ASP A 336 -10.09 -22.12 -27.72
C ASP A 336 -11.19 -21.92 -26.67
N PRO A 337 -12.28 -22.70 -26.69
CA PRO A 337 -13.37 -22.56 -25.73
C PRO A 337 -13.01 -23.04 -24.32
N SER A 338 -11.93 -23.79 -24.16
CA SER A 338 -11.53 -24.39 -22.89
C SER A 338 -10.58 -23.53 -22.05
N THR A 339 -9.99 -22.50 -22.66
CA THR A 339 -8.95 -21.68 -22.03
C THR A 339 -9.32 -20.19 -22.10
N PRO A 340 -9.44 -19.49 -20.95
CA PRO A 340 -9.61 -18.04 -20.96
C PRO A 340 -8.36 -17.37 -21.56
N VAL A 341 -8.57 -16.32 -22.34
CA VAL A 341 -7.47 -15.59 -22.99
C VAL A 341 -7.18 -14.33 -22.18
N THR A 342 -6.15 -14.38 -21.34
CA THR A 342 -5.65 -13.21 -20.61
C THR A 342 -4.88 -12.30 -21.56
N ILE A 343 -5.27 -11.02 -21.62
CA ILE A 343 -4.65 -10.05 -22.54
C ILE A 343 -3.83 -9.06 -21.71
N ALA A 344 -2.56 -9.40 -21.52
CA ALA A 344 -1.65 -8.62 -20.68
C ALA A 344 -1.19 -7.31 -21.35
N THR A 345 -1.24 -7.19 -22.68
CA THR A 345 -0.66 -6.05 -23.39
C THR A 345 -1.71 -4.99 -23.72
N GLY A 346 -1.81 -3.95 -22.89
CA GLY A 346 -2.52 -2.69 -23.22
C GLY A 346 -4.04 -2.68 -23.05
N TRP A 347 -4.66 -3.76 -22.56
CA TRP A 347 -6.12 -3.85 -22.39
C TRP A 347 -6.59 -4.12 -20.96
N GLU A 348 -5.70 -4.57 -20.06
CA GLU A 348 -5.99 -4.90 -18.65
C GLU A 348 -7.33 -5.64 -18.46
N GLY A 349 -7.43 -6.86 -19.01
CA GLY A 349 -8.62 -7.69 -18.86
C GLY A 349 -8.50 -9.08 -19.48
N GLU A 350 -9.57 -9.86 -19.35
CA GLU A 350 -9.65 -11.24 -19.83
C GLU A 350 -10.83 -11.43 -20.79
N LEU A 351 -10.59 -12.18 -21.86
CA LEU A 351 -11.63 -12.66 -22.76
C LEU A 351 -12.00 -14.10 -22.41
N HIS A 352 -13.25 -14.30 -22.05
CA HIS A 352 -13.85 -15.59 -21.73
C HIS A 352 -14.82 -16.01 -22.84
N TRP A 353 -15.01 -17.32 -23.00
CA TRP A 353 -15.93 -17.88 -23.99
C TRP A 353 -17.03 -18.66 -23.26
N GLN A 354 -18.29 -18.26 -23.44
CA GLN A 354 -19.42 -18.98 -22.86
C GLN A 354 -20.14 -19.82 -23.95
N PRO A 355 -20.37 -21.13 -23.76
CA PRO A 355 -21.11 -21.95 -24.70
C PRO A 355 -22.62 -21.64 -24.63
N ARG A 356 -23.06 -20.70 -25.48
CA ARG A 356 -24.45 -20.23 -25.59
C ARG A 356 -24.69 -19.57 -26.96
N ALA A 357 -25.91 -19.13 -27.25
CA ALA A 357 -26.22 -18.37 -28.46
C ALA A 357 -25.23 -17.20 -28.67
N GLY A 358 -24.52 -17.21 -29.80
CA GLY A 358 -23.29 -16.41 -29.99
C GLY A 358 -22.69 -16.58 -31.38
N LEU A 359 -21.37 -16.52 -31.49
CA LEU A 359 -20.63 -16.72 -32.74
C LEU A 359 -20.63 -18.21 -33.14
N SER A 360 -20.83 -18.49 -34.43
CA SER A 360 -20.76 -19.85 -34.97
C SER A 360 -19.32 -20.39 -34.95
N PRO A 361 -19.13 -21.72 -34.84
CA PRO A 361 -17.79 -22.30 -34.95
C PRO A 361 -17.06 -21.95 -36.26
N ALA A 362 -17.82 -21.76 -37.34
CA ALA A 362 -17.26 -21.37 -38.64
C ALA A 362 -16.72 -19.94 -38.66
N SER A 363 -17.34 -18.98 -37.95
CA SER A 363 -16.83 -17.61 -37.87
C SER A 363 -15.62 -17.48 -36.93
N LEU A 364 -15.42 -18.46 -36.06
CA LEU A 364 -14.29 -18.58 -35.16
C LEU A 364 -13.14 -19.41 -35.76
N ALA A 365 -13.32 -19.95 -36.98
CA ALA A 365 -12.30 -20.73 -37.66
C ALA A 365 -11.18 -19.82 -38.18
N GLY A 366 -9.99 -19.95 -37.59
CA GLY A 366 -8.78 -19.22 -37.99
C GLY A 366 -8.33 -18.17 -36.96
N PRO A 367 -7.31 -17.37 -37.30
CA PRO A 367 -6.79 -16.36 -36.39
C PRO A 367 -7.80 -15.22 -36.22
N LEU A 368 -8.11 -14.91 -34.97
CA LEU A 368 -8.94 -13.79 -34.58
C LEU A 368 -8.06 -12.63 -34.12
N GLN A 369 -8.58 -11.41 -34.22
CA GLN A 369 -7.89 -10.22 -33.77
C GLN A 369 -8.78 -9.39 -32.84
N LEU A 370 -8.25 -9.04 -31.68
CA LEU A 370 -8.82 -8.01 -30.84
C LEU A 370 -8.16 -6.68 -31.19
N ARG A 371 -8.97 -5.65 -31.46
CA ARG A 371 -8.48 -4.34 -31.90
C ARG A 371 -9.05 -3.19 -31.07
N PRO A 372 -8.26 -2.11 -30.85
CA PRO A 372 -8.70 -0.88 -30.19
C PRO A 372 -9.87 -0.27 -30.93
N ARG A 373 -10.81 0.28 -30.18
CA ARG A 373 -11.89 1.05 -30.75
C ARG A 373 -11.33 2.39 -31.25
N LEU A 374 -11.39 2.61 -32.56
CA LEU A 374 -10.99 3.85 -33.21
C LEU A 374 -12.18 4.82 -33.37
N GLY A 375 -13.40 4.30 -33.33
CA GLY A 375 -14.64 5.05 -33.56
C GLY A 375 -15.13 4.95 -34.99
N GLY A 376 -16.47 4.93 -35.15
CA GLY A 376 -17.13 4.79 -36.46
C GLY A 376 -17.46 3.35 -36.84
N GLU A 377 -17.08 2.36 -36.01
CA GLU A 377 -17.35 0.96 -36.27
C GLU A 377 -18.85 0.65 -36.25
N LEU A 378 -19.26 -0.20 -37.19
CA LEU A 378 -20.62 -0.68 -37.34
C LEU A 378 -20.64 -2.20 -37.21
N LEU A 379 -21.54 -2.73 -36.38
CA LEU A 379 -21.77 -4.16 -36.24
C LEU A 379 -23.05 -4.55 -37.01
N GLN A 380 -23.00 -5.66 -37.75
CA GLN A 380 -24.17 -6.20 -38.43
C GLN A 380 -25.19 -6.67 -37.39
N GLN A 381 -26.46 -6.27 -37.54
CA GLN A 381 -27.56 -6.66 -36.68
C GLN A 381 -28.70 -7.21 -37.54
N GLY A 382 -29.70 -7.84 -36.90
CA GLY A 382 -30.84 -8.44 -37.61
C GLY A 382 -31.57 -7.48 -38.54
N VAL A 383 -31.53 -6.18 -38.25
CA VAL A 383 -31.98 -5.10 -39.14
C VAL A 383 -30.82 -4.14 -39.40
N GLY A 384 -30.14 -4.32 -40.54
CA GLY A 384 -29.07 -3.42 -41.00
C GLY A 384 -27.82 -3.43 -40.13
N ARG A 385 -27.12 -2.29 -40.09
CA ARG A 385 -25.88 -2.11 -39.33
C ARG A 385 -26.08 -1.09 -38.21
N LYS A 386 -25.56 -1.39 -37.02
CA LYS A 386 -25.68 -0.53 -35.84
C LYS A 386 -24.32 -0.02 -35.37
N PRO A 387 -24.19 1.27 -35.03
CA PRO A 387 -22.94 1.79 -34.48
C PRO A 387 -22.56 1.12 -33.15
N VAL A 388 -21.30 0.70 -33.04
CA VAL A 388 -20.75 0.10 -31.81
C VAL A 388 -20.89 1.04 -30.61
N LYS A 389 -20.75 2.35 -30.83
CA LYS A 389 -20.99 3.38 -29.79
C LYS A 389 -22.38 3.26 -29.16
N LYS A 390 -23.41 3.00 -29.98
CA LYS A 390 -24.80 2.89 -29.52
C LYS A 390 -25.02 1.56 -28.78
N LEU A 391 -24.45 0.47 -29.27
CA LEU A 391 -24.47 -0.83 -28.59
C LEU A 391 -23.85 -0.75 -27.18
N LEU A 392 -22.66 -0.16 -27.06
CA LEU A 392 -22.00 0.05 -25.77
C LEU A 392 -22.78 0.99 -24.84
N GLN A 393 -23.46 1.99 -25.39
CA GLN A 393 -24.31 2.91 -24.62
C GLN A 393 -25.56 2.19 -24.07
N GLU A 394 -26.21 1.37 -24.89
CA GLU A 394 -27.40 0.59 -24.49
C GLU A 394 -27.03 -0.44 -23.42
N ALA A 395 -25.89 -1.13 -23.59
CA ALA A 395 -25.31 -2.04 -22.60
C ALA A 395 -24.83 -1.35 -21.31
N GLY A 396 -24.89 -0.02 -21.23
CA GLY A 396 -24.56 0.70 -20.00
C GLY A 396 -23.08 0.78 -19.69
N ILE A 397 -22.20 0.54 -20.66
CA ILE A 397 -20.74 0.66 -20.48
C ILE A 397 -20.37 2.14 -20.30
N PRO A 398 -19.60 2.54 -19.29
CA PRO A 398 -19.19 3.94 -19.08
C PRO A 398 -18.32 4.51 -20.22
N PRO A 399 -18.45 5.80 -20.59
CA PRO A 399 -17.74 6.42 -21.72
C PRO A 399 -16.22 6.21 -21.76
N LEU A 400 -15.52 6.26 -20.61
CA LEU A 400 -14.07 6.03 -20.56
C LEU A 400 -13.73 4.57 -20.90
N LEU A 401 -14.45 3.60 -20.33
CA LEU A 401 -14.29 2.18 -20.66
C LEU A 401 -14.59 1.88 -22.13
N ARG A 402 -15.53 2.60 -22.77
CA ARG A 402 -15.82 2.42 -24.20
C ARG A 402 -14.63 2.69 -25.12
N ARG A 403 -13.72 3.58 -24.72
CA ARG A 403 -12.52 3.91 -25.52
C ARG A 403 -11.55 2.73 -25.58
N GLN A 404 -11.52 1.93 -24.52
CA GLN A 404 -10.65 0.78 -24.36
C GLN A 404 -11.44 -0.53 -24.39
N TRP A 405 -12.64 -0.54 -25.01
CA TRP A 405 -13.42 -1.77 -25.12
C TRP A 405 -12.95 -2.58 -26.32
N PRO A 406 -12.54 -3.85 -26.14
CA PRO A 406 -11.99 -4.61 -27.25
C PRO A 406 -13.07 -4.99 -28.24
N LEU A 407 -12.68 -5.03 -29.51
CA LEU A 407 -13.54 -5.41 -30.61
C LEU A 407 -12.93 -6.64 -31.27
N LEU A 408 -13.74 -7.68 -31.47
CA LEU A 408 -13.30 -8.95 -32.03
C LEU A 408 -13.51 -8.97 -33.54
N TYR A 409 -12.43 -9.18 -34.28
CA TYR A 409 -12.39 -9.23 -35.74
C TYR A 409 -11.96 -10.60 -36.23
N ALA A 410 -12.48 -10.99 -37.39
CA ALA A 410 -11.97 -12.08 -38.19
C ALA A 410 -10.65 -11.68 -38.89
N ALA A 411 -9.91 -12.67 -39.39
CA ALA A 411 -8.68 -12.46 -40.16
C ALA A 411 -8.87 -11.55 -41.39
N ASP A 412 -10.07 -11.58 -42.00
CA ASP A 412 -10.45 -10.76 -43.16
C ASP A 412 -10.83 -9.30 -42.80
N GLY A 413 -10.76 -8.93 -41.51
CA GLY A 413 -11.06 -7.59 -41.02
C GLY A 413 -12.55 -7.31 -40.78
N ARG A 414 -13.44 -8.30 -40.91
CA ARG A 414 -14.84 -8.15 -40.50
C ARG A 414 -14.98 -8.14 -38.98
N LEU A 415 -15.81 -7.23 -38.46
CA LEU A 415 -16.14 -7.15 -37.04
C LEU A 415 -17.14 -8.25 -36.68
N LEU A 416 -16.71 -9.20 -35.86
CA LEU A 416 -17.51 -10.35 -35.43
C LEU A 416 -18.32 -10.03 -34.17
N ALA A 417 -17.71 -9.36 -33.19
CA ALA A 417 -18.38 -9.11 -31.92
C ALA A 417 -17.85 -7.87 -31.19
N VAL A 418 -18.73 -7.33 -30.35
CA VAL A 418 -18.41 -6.48 -29.22
C VAL A 418 -18.54 -7.38 -27.98
N PRO A 419 -17.45 -7.98 -27.47
CA PRO A 419 -17.47 -8.92 -26.35
C PRO A 419 -18.27 -8.39 -25.16
N GLY A 420 -19.10 -9.26 -24.58
CA GLY A 420 -20.02 -8.94 -23.48
C GLY A 420 -21.27 -8.16 -23.87
N VAL A 421 -21.40 -7.71 -25.12
CA VAL A 421 -22.44 -6.76 -25.54
C VAL A 421 -23.26 -7.28 -26.72
N ALA A 422 -22.61 -7.65 -27.83
CA ALA A 422 -23.30 -8.06 -29.05
C ALA A 422 -22.40 -8.89 -29.97
N VAL A 423 -23.01 -9.79 -30.73
CA VAL A 423 -22.38 -10.52 -31.84
C VAL A 423 -23.02 -10.12 -33.16
N ALA A 424 -22.27 -10.23 -34.26
CA ALA A 424 -22.75 -9.94 -35.60
C ALA A 424 -23.80 -10.98 -36.03
N SER A 425 -24.95 -10.51 -36.54
CA SER A 425 -26.09 -11.40 -36.84
C SER A 425 -25.84 -12.37 -37.99
N ASP A 426 -24.97 -12.02 -38.93
CA ASP A 426 -24.52 -12.86 -40.04
C ASP A 426 -23.59 -14.01 -39.59
N CYS A 427 -23.06 -13.92 -38.38
CA CYS A 427 -22.18 -14.92 -37.77
C CYS A 427 -22.85 -15.66 -36.60
N HIS A 428 -24.13 -15.38 -36.31
CA HIS A 428 -24.82 -15.87 -35.12
C HIS A 428 -25.28 -17.34 -35.25
N SER A 429 -25.06 -18.14 -34.21
CA SER A 429 -25.56 -19.51 -34.07
C SER A 429 -26.24 -19.71 -32.71
N PRO A 430 -27.41 -20.39 -32.63
CA PRO A 430 -28.01 -20.80 -31.36
C PRO A 430 -27.10 -21.72 -30.52
N GLN A 431 -26.30 -22.55 -31.19
CA GLN A 431 -25.26 -23.40 -30.60
C GLN A 431 -23.91 -22.80 -30.98
N GLY A 432 -23.56 -21.68 -30.34
CA GLY A 432 -22.34 -20.93 -30.62
C GLY A 432 -21.54 -20.65 -29.36
N PHE A 433 -20.67 -19.65 -29.45
CA PHE A 433 -19.87 -19.16 -28.33
C PHE A 433 -20.03 -17.65 -28.16
N TRP A 434 -20.34 -17.24 -26.94
CA TRP A 434 -20.44 -15.83 -26.59
C TRP A 434 -19.11 -15.33 -26.05
N PRO A 435 -18.44 -14.37 -26.72
CA PRO A 435 -17.26 -13.72 -26.17
C PRO A 435 -17.67 -12.79 -25.04
N GLU A 436 -17.10 -12.96 -23.85
CA GLU A 436 -17.32 -12.12 -22.68
C GLU A 436 -16.02 -11.41 -22.30
N TRP A 437 -16.06 -10.08 -22.22
CA TRP A 437 -14.92 -9.28 -21.77
C TRP A 437 -15.06 -8.89 -20.31
N LEU A 438 -14.05 -9.24 -19.52
CA LEU A 438 -13.94 -8.91 -18.10
C LEU A 438 -12.76 -7.95 -17.90
N PRO A 439 -13.00 -6.63 -17.79
CA PRO A 439 -11.96 -5.68 -17.43
C PRO A 439 -11.41 -5.97 -16.02
N THR A 440 -10.10 -5.89 -15.85
CA THR A 440 -9.42 -5.88 -14.56
C THR A 440 -9.72 -4.54 -13.86
N LEU A 441 -10.23 -4.58 -12.64
CA LEU A 441 -10.55 -3.37 -11.85
C LEU A 441 -9.34 -2.84 -11.07
#